data_AF-A0A8B6CLI1-F1
#
_entry.id   AF-A0A8B6CLI1-F1
#
_cell.length_a   1.000
_cell.length_b   1.000
_cell.length_c   1.000
_cell.angle_alpha   90.00
_cell.angle_beta   90.00
_cell.angle_gamma   90.00
#
_symmetry.space_group_name_H-M   'P 1'
#
loop_
_entity.id
_entity.type
_entity.pdbx_description
1 polymer ?
#
loop_
_entity_poly.entity_id
_entity_poly.type
_entity_poly.pdbx_seq_one_letter_code
_entity_poly.pdbx_strand_id
1 'polypeptide(L)'
;MKSTTNLEPLDEDIEKYKGKYKVVQQKIDSLHELENIEEMTCEQFLNNILEISEEEYLKIIRSSLNGPKVFLKRKPSEVRINPYMKVVLSAWKANHDLQFVLDPYACAMYIVSYIIKSQKGMSALLDQAAKEAREGNLELKRQVRHIGNYFTNSVETSAQEAVYLTLQMPLTKATRQVVFINTSPPDKRIFLLKQTSALEKLSPDSVDIESGNDIKRYSKRPGTLENWCLADYISQLEVKFPKKISDNEGDNAIDTDHEKEASDTENDENFETSISNKVKITMKNGITIRQLKTCKVIRYVRFNKKTDPENFYRERLMLFYPWRNELMDLKNGFETYQQMYQTVRRIIENKAKQYENNAEELDRALESAENECNQYDDLAPGTQQVELDDMEEGVAESDVYTF
;
A
#
# COMPACT_ATOMS: atom_id res chain seq x y z
N MET A 1 -14.34 28.29 16.98
CA MET A 1 -14.57 28.93 15.66
C MET A 1 -16.00 29.44 15.58
N LYS A 2 -16.25 30.61 14.96
CA LYS A 2 -17.61 31.18 14.84
C LYS A 2 -18.54 30.35 13.94
N SER A 3 -17.99 29.76 12.88
CA SER A 3 -18.68 28.88 11.94
C SER A 3 -17.79 27.68 11.62
N THR A 4 -18.39 26.63 11.05
CA THR A 4 -17.63 25.49 10.53
C THR A 4 -16.99 25.93 9.22
N THR A 5 -15.67 25.86 9.14
CA THR A 5 -14.90 26.33 7.98
C THR A 5 -13.79 25.35 7.63
N ASN A 6 -13.49 25.28 6.34
CA ASN A 6 -12.27 24.65 5.87
C ASN A 6 -11.16 25.72 5.85
N LEU A 7 -10.02 25.41 6.47
CA LEU A 7 -8.85 26.26 6.44
C LEU A 7 -7.72 25.56 5.70
N GLU A 8 -7.09 26.30 4.79
CA GLU A 8 -5.87 25.88 4.12
C GLU A 8 -4.63 26.46 4.81
N PRO A 9 -3.46 25.83 4.66
CA PRO A 9 -2.18 26.39 5.11
C PRO A 9 -1.97 27.85 4.67
N LEU A 10 -1.12 28.56 5.42
CA LEU A 10 -0.76 29.93 5.08
C LEU A 10 0.44 29.92 4.12
N ASP A 11 0.32 30.61 2.98
CA ASP A 11 1.37 30.62 1.95
C ASP A 11 2.55 31.56 2.27
N GLU A 12 2.30 32.64 3.02
CA GLU A 12 3.27 33.71 3.32
C GLU A 12 3.30 34.03 4.83
N ASP A 13 4.38 34.63 5.32
CA ASP A 13 4.55 35.08 6.73
C ASP A 13 4.44 33.97 7.80
N ILE A 14 4.68 32.70 7.47
CA ILE A 14 4.51 31.56 8.38
C ILE A 14 5.27 31.75 9.70
N GLU A 15 6.56 32.11 9.66
CA GLU A 15 7.40 32.25 10.86
C GLU A 15 6.88 33.30 11.84
N LYS A 16 6.34 34.41 11.31
CA LYS A 16 5.77 35.51 12.10
C LYS A 16 4.57 35.05 12.93
N TYR A 17 3.74 34.20 12.36
CA TYR A 17 2.51 33.72 13.01
C TYR A 17 2.71 32.43 13.81
N LYS A 18 3.70 31.59 13.45
CA LYS A 18 4.04 30.36 14.18
C LYS A 18 4.50 30.64 15.62
N GLY A 19 5.22 31.74 15.86
CA GLY A 19 5.56 32.20 17.21
C GLY A 19 4.34 32.61 18.04
N LYS A 20 3.34 33.25 17.41
CA LYS A 20 2.08 33.65 18.05
C LYS A 20 1.16 32.45 18.33
N TYR A 21 1.23 31.41 17.51
CA TYR A 21 0.43 30.20 17.69
C TYR A 21 0.63 29.56 19.07
N LYS A 22 1.88 29.46 19.54
CA LYS A 22 2.18 28.91 20.88
C LYS A 22 1.49 29.68 22.01
N VAL A 23 1.42 31.00 21.91
CA VAL A 23 0.75 31.86 22.90
C VAL A 23 -0.77 31.65 22.86
N VAL A 24 -1.34 31.55 21.66
CA VAL A 24 -2.76 31.25 21.49
C VAL A 24 -3.09 29.86 22.05
N GLN A 25 -2.25 28.86 21.78
CA GLN A 25 -2.41 27.49 22.29
C GLN A 25 -2.40 27.45 23.82
N GLN A 26 -1.40 28.07 24.46
CA GLN A 26 -1.34 28.17 25.92
C GLN A 26 -2.59 28.81 26.54
N LYS A 27 -3.08 29.90 25.94
CA LYS A 27 -4.32 30.56 26.39
C LYS A 27 -5.56 29.71 26.18
N ILE A 28 -5.58 28.87 25.13
CA ILE A 28 -6.66 27.90 24.87
C ILE A 28 -6.61 26.78 25.91
N ASP A 29 -5.42 26.28 26.25
CA ASP A 29 -5.26 25.19 27.23
C ASP A 29 -5.66 25.64 28.64
N SER A 30 -5.34 26.87 29.02
CA SER A 30 -5.74 27.49 30.29
C SER A 30 -7.22 27.95 30.31
N LEU A 31 -7.99 27.75 29.23
CA LEU A 31 -9.38 28.21 29.18
C LEU A 31 -10.22 27.66 30.33
N HIS A 32 -9.98 26.42 30.74
CA HIS A 32 -10.73 25.73 31.79
C HIS A 32 -10.62 26.35 33.18
N GLU A 33 -9.67 27.25 33.40
CA GLU A 33 -9.42 27.93 34.69
C GLU A 33 -10.31 29.18 34.87
N LEU A 34 -10.99 29.63 33.81
CA LEU A 34 -11.78 30.86 33.83
C LEU A 34 -13.18 30.64 34.44
N GLU A 35 -13.62 31.56 35.30
CA GLU A 35 -15.00 31.60 35.76
C GLU A 35 -15.93 32.08 34.62
N ASN A 36 -17.10 31.46 34.45
CA ASN A 36 -18.13 31.80 33.44
C ASN A 36 -17.81 31.49 31.96
N ILE A 37 -16.96 30.50 31.67
CA ILE A 37 -16.66 30.06 30.29
C ILE A 37 -17.92 29.62 29.52
N GLU A 38 -18.91 29.04 30.19
CA GLU A 38 -20.12 28.47 29.56
C GLU A 38 -20.94 29.50 28.79
N GLU A 39 -20.96 30.76 29.27
CA GLU A 39 -21.69 31.87 28.65
C GLU A 39 -20.83 32.64 27.65
N MET A 40 -19.53 32.38 27.60
CA MET A 40 -18.60 33.12 26.77
C MET A 40 -18.79 32.83 25.29
N THR A 41 -18.96 33.89 24.50
CA THR A 41 -19.01 33.82 23.04
C THR A 41 -17.61 33.79 22.43
N CYS A 42 -17.50 33.31 21.18
CA CYS A 42 -16.23 33.36 20.44
C CYS A 42 -15.69 34.80 20.29
N GLU A 43 -16.57 35.80 20.17
CA GLU A 43 -16.18 37.21 20.03
C GLU A 43 -15.57 37.76 21.32
N GLN A 44 -16.19 37.45 22.46
CA GLN A 44 -15.65 37.81 23.76
C GLN A 44 -14.31 37.11 24.02
N PHE A 45 -14.16 35.85 23.61
CA PHE A 45 -12.89 35.15 23.72
C PHE A 45 -11.78 35.82 22.87
N LEU A 46 -12.07 36.16 21.61
CA LEU A 46 -11.11 36.82 20.73
C LEU A 46 -10.72 38.22 21.24
N ASN A 47 -11.70 39.02 21.65
CA ASN A 47 -11.47 40.41 22.04
C ASN A 47 -10.94 40.55 23.48
N ASN A 48 -11.48 39.80 24.43
CA ASN A 48 -11.20 40.02 25.86
C ASN A 48 -10.07 39.14 26.40
N ILE A 49 -9.77 38.00 25.78
CA ILE A 49 -8.74 37.06 26.27
C ILE A 49 -7.55 37.04 25.33
N LEU A 50 -7.79 36.89 24.03
CA LEU A 50 -6.72 36.83 23.05
C LEU A 50 -6.23 38.23 22.63
N GLU A 51 -7.10 39.24 22.73
CA GLU A 51 -6.85 40.63 22.29
C GLU A 51 -6.42 40.72 20.81
N ILE A 52 -7.02 39.89 19.95
CA ILE A 52 -6.71 39.83 18.51
C ILE A 52 -7.98 39.85 17.67
N SER A 53 -7.84 40.32 16.42
CA SER A 53 -8.94 40.26 15.46
C SER A 53 -9.20 38.83 14.99
N GLU A 54 -10.41 38.57 14.49
CA GLU A 54 -10.77 37.27 13.90
C GLU A 54 -9.86 36.92 12.71
N GLU A 55 -9.55 37.88 11.85
CA GLU A 55 -8.65 37.67 10.71
C GLU A 55 -7.24 37.30 11.15
N GLU A 56 -6.72 37.96 12.19
CA GLU A 56 -5.40 37.64 12.73
C GLU A 56 -5.39 36.25 13.40
N TYR A 57 -6.44 35.91 14.15
CA TYR A 57 -6.62 34.57 14.71
C TYR A 57 -6.63 33.49 13.62
N LEU A 58 -7.37 33.71 12.52
CA LEU A 58 -7.39 32.77 11.41
C LEU A 58 -6.02 32.60 10.76
N LYS A 59 -5.25 33.69 10.57
CA LYS A 59 -3.87 33.61 10.05
C LYS A 59 -2.95 32.84 11.00
N ILE A 60 -3.09 33.04 12.31
CA ILE A 60 -2.33 32.29 13.32
C ILE A 60 -2.64 30.79 13.23
N ILE A 61 -3.92 30.41 13.18
CA ILE A 61 -4.30 29.00 13.04
C ILE A 61 -3.79 28.42 11.71
N ARG A 62 -3.97 29.12 10.59
CA ARG A 62 -3.48 28.67 9.27
C ARG A 62 -1.97 28.49 9.21
N SER A 63 -1.20 29.27 9.97
CA SER A 63 0.26 29.13 10.03
C SER A 63 0.74 27.85 10.73
N SER A 64 -0.15 27.18 11.48
CA SER A 64 0.12 25.88 12.11
C SER A 64 -0.29 24.68 11.25
N LEU A 65 -0.97 24.92 10.13
CA LEU A 65 -1.49 23.86 9.27
C LEU A 65 -0.48 23.51 8.18
N ASN A 66 -0.21 22.22 8.00
CA ASN A 66 0.56 21.70 6.89
C ASN A 66 -0.33 21.18 5.74
N GLY A 67 -1.63 21.01 6.00
CA GLY A 67 -2.63 20.59 5.02
C GLY A 67 -4.01 21.17 5.33
N PRO A 68 -4.97 21.03 4.39
CA PRO A 68 -6.33 21.51 4.59
C PRO A 68 -6.98 20.79 5.77
N LYS A 69 -7.69 21.53 6.63
CA LYS A 69 -8.37 20.98 7.81
C LYS A 69 -9.72 21.64 8.04
N VAL A 70 -10.72 20.83 8.37
CA VAL A 70 -12.05 21.31 8.78
C VAL A 70 -12.02 21.65 10.26
N PHE A 71 -12.36 22.90 10.58
CA PHE A 71 -12.63 23.33 11.94
C PHE A 71 -14.12 23.47 12.16
N LEU A 72 -14.66 22.81 13.19
CA LEU A 72 -16.08 22.87 13.53
C LEU A 72 -16.43 24.17 14.26
N LYS A 73 -17.66 24.65 14.02
CA LYS A 73 -18.26 25.66 14.89
C LYS A 73 -18.30 25.12 16.32
N ARG A 74 -17.65 25.84 17.23
CA ARG A 74 -17.53 25.47 18.65
C ARG A 74 -17.53 26.74 19.50
N LYS A 75 -18.19 26.67 20.65
CA LYS A 75 -18.04 27.65 21.73
C LYS A 75 -16.72 27.43 22.47
N PRO A 76 -16.13 28.45 23.11
CA PRO A 76 -14.96 28.29 23.96
C PRO A 76 -15.12 27.23 25.05
N SER A 77 -16.33 27.06 25.59
CA SER A 77 -16.65 26.00 26.57
C SER A 77 -16.57 24.57 26.04
N GLU A 78 -16.62 24.40 24.71
CA GLU A 78 -16.65 23.08 24.09
C GLU A 78 -15.25 22.60 23.69
N VAL A 79 -14.18 23.24 24.18
CA VAL A 79 -12.81 22.96 23.74
C VAL A 79 -12.35 21.53 24.07
N ARG A 80 -12.84 20.96 25.18
CA ARG A 80 -12.57 19.58 25.62
C ARG A 80 -13.63 18.57 25.17
N ILE A 81 -14.51 18.96 24.24
CA ILE A 81 -15.53 18.06 23.71
C ILE A 81 -15.08 17.54 22.35
N ASN A 82 -14.81 16.24 22.28
CA ASN A 82 -14.44 15.58 21.04
C ASN A 82 -15.51 15.78 19.95
N PRO A 83 -15.13 15.82 18.67
CA PRO A 83 -16.08 15.75 17.56
C PRO A 83 -16.93 14.47 17.64
N TYR A 84 -18.26 14.61 17.68
CA TYR A 84 -19.18 13.49 17.75
C TYR A 84 -20.37 13.67 16.80
N MET A 85 -20.95 12.54 16.37
CA MET A 85 -22.18 12.52 15.59
C MET A 85 -23.37 12.31 16.53
N LYS A 86 -24.28 13.29 16.62
CA LYS A 86 -25.43 13.27 17.54
C LYS A 86 -26.26 11.99 17.45
N VAL A 87 -26.53 11.52 16.23
CA VAL A 87 -27.32 10.30 15.99
C VAL A 87 -26.60 9.07 16.56
N VAL A 88 -25.29 8.96 16.32
CA VAL A 88 -24.48 7.83 16.82
C VAL A 88 -24.36 7.90 18.34
N LEU A 89 -24.18 9.10 18.92
CA LEU A 89 -24.15 9.27 20.38
C LEU A 89 -25.44 8.81 21.04
N SER A 90 -26.61 9.16 20.47
CA SER A 90 -27.90 8.70 21.00
C SER A 90 -28.09 7.18 20.87
N ALA A 91 -27.59 6.58 19.79
CA ALA A 91 -27.77 5.15 19.51
C ALA A 91 -26.77 4.26 20.28
N TRP A 92 -25.48 4.59 20.23
CA TRP A 92 -24.38 3.81 20.78
C TRP A 92 -24.05 4.18 22.23
N LYS A 93 -24.32 5.45 22.63
CA LYS A 93 -24.02 5.96 23.99
C LYS A 93 -22.57 5.79 24.43
N ALA A 94 -21.64 5.84 23.48
CA ALA A 94 -20.20 5.78 23.71
C ALA A 94 -19.53 7.10 23.31
N ASN A 95 -18.33 7.34 23.82
CA ASN A 95 -17.50 8.46 23.36
C ASN A 95 -17.10 8.23 21.91
N HIS A 96 -17.08 9.29 21.11
CA HIS A 96 -16.63 9.26 19.72
C HIS A 96 -15.62 10.38 19.49
N ASP A 97 -14.61 10.09 18.68
CA ASP A 97 -13.72 11.10 18.11
C ASP A 97 -13.77 10.99 16.58
N LEU A 98 -14.55 11.86 15.96
CA LEU A 98 -14.86 11.82 14.52
C LEU A 98 -14.27 13.02 13.79
N GLN A 99 -13.26 12.79 12.95
CA GLN A 99 -12.62 13.85 12.19
C GLN A 99 -12.93 13.73 10.69
N PHE A 100 -13.10 14.87 10.03
CA PHE A 100 -13.22 14.91 8.58
C PHE A 100 -11.85 14.67 7.97
N VAL A 101 -11.77 13.69 7.08
CA VAL A 101 -10.55 13.40 6.33
C VAL A 101 -10.67 14.05 4.95
N LEU A 102 -9.78 15.00 4.67
CA LEU A 102 -9.76 15.75 3.41
C LEU A 102 -8.72 15.20 2.42
N ASP A 103 -7.85 14.31 2.87
CA ASP A 103 -6.79 13.70 2.07
C ASP A 103 -6.85 12.16 2.18
N PRO A 104 -7.08 11.44 1.07
CA PRO A 104 -7.03 9.98 1.03
C PRO A 104 -5.71 9.39 1.52
N TYR A 105 -4.59 10.09 1.32
CA TYR A 105 -3.29 9.62 1.77
C TYR A 105 -3.16 9.72 3.29
N ALA A 106 -3.53 10.85 3.90
CA ALA A 106 -3.63 10.97 5.35
C ALA A 106 -4.51 9.87 5.98
N CYS A 107 -5.60 9.47 5.31
CA CYS A 107 -6.43 8.35 5.75
C CYS A 107 -5.65 7.02 5.78
N ALA A 108 -4.98 6.70 4.68
CA ALA A 108 -4.20 5.47 4.55
C ALA A 108 -3.05 5.43 5.57
N MET A 109 -2.35 6.55 5.72
CA MET A 109 -1.27 6.70 6.70
C MET A 109 -1.76 6.55 8.12
N TYR A 110 -2.91 7.14 8.47
CA TYR A 110 -3.51 6.97 9.78
C TYR A 110 -3.82 5.50 10.08
N ILE A 111 -4.47 4.79 9.15
CA ILE A 111 -4.81 3.37 9.31
C ILE A 111 -3.54 2.52 9.49
N VAL A 112 -2.54 2.72 8.62
CA VAL A 112 -1.29 1.98 8.70
C VAL A 112 -0.58 2.27 10.03
N SER A 113 -0.47 3.54 10.42
CA SER A 113 0.17 3.97 11.66
C SER A 113 -0.49 3.37 12.89
N TYR A 114 -1.82 3.24 12.87
CA TYR A 114 -2.57 2.62 13.95
C TYR A 114 -2.34 1.10 14.01
N ILE A 115 -2.33 0.42 12.87
CA ILE A 115 -2.06 -1.02 12.79
C ILE A 115 -0.64 -1.33 13.29
N ILE A 116 0.34 -0.50 12.92
CA ILE A 116 1.74 -0.70 13.31
C ILE A 116 2.10 0.00 14.63
N LYS A 117 1.13 0.52 15.40
CA LYS A 117 1.37 1.32 16.61
C LYS A 117 2.23 0.57 17.63
N SER A 118 1.95 -0.71 17.87
CA SER A 118 2.73 -1.58 18.76
C SER A 118 4.10 -1.97 18.20
N GLN A 119 4.33 -1.76 16.90
CA GLN A 119 5.57 -2.10 16.19
C GLN A 119 6.36 -0.83 15.82
N LYS A 120 5.99 0.34 16.35
CA LYS A 120 6.74 1.58 16.15
C LYS A 120 8.18 1.41 16.68
N GLY A 121 9.17 1.73 15.83
CA GLY A 121 10.61 1.53 16.11
C GLY A 121 11.21 0.28 15.46
N MET A 122 10.38 -0.71 15.06
CA MET A 122 10.85 -1.91 14.34
C MET A 122 11.52 -1.58 13.00
N SER A 123 11.05 -0.53 12.31
CA SER A 123 11.65 -0.09 11.04
C SER A 123 13.11 0.33 11.22
N ALA A 124 13.42 1.08 12.29
CA ALA A 124 14.79 1.51 12.57
C ALA A 124 15.71 0.32 12.90
N LEU A 125 15.19 -0.65 13.66
CA LEU A 125 15.87 -1.90 13.98
C LEU A 125 16.16 -2.74 12.72
N LEU A 126 15.16 -2.88 11.84
CA LEU A 126 15.30 -3.58 10.56
C LEU A 126 16.29 -2.89 9.63
N ASP A 127 16.25 -1.56 9.55
CA ASP A 127 17.19 -0.79 8.74
C ASP A 127 18.62 -0.94 9.22
N GLN A 128 18.83 -0.95 10.55
CA GLN A 128 20.13 -1.21 11.15
C GLN A 128 20.60 -2.64 10.83
N ALA A 129 19.77 -3.66 11.06
CA ALA A 129 20.11 -5.04 10.74
C ALA A 129 20.43 -5.23 9.23
N ALA A 130 19.71 -4.51 8.35
CA ALA A 130 19.99 -4.52 6.92
C ALA A 130 21.32 -3.82 6.57
N LYS A 131 21.67 -2.72 7.25
CA LYS A 131 22.98 -2.07 7.11
C LYS A 131 24.11 -2.99 7.58
N GLU A 132 23.99 -3.57 8.76
CA GLU A 132 24.96 -4.51 9.34
C GLU A 132 25.16 -5.74 8.44
N ALA A 133 24.07 -6.30 7.90
CA ALA A 133 24.14 -7.42 6.96
C ALA A 133 24.89 -7.07 5.67
N ARG A 134 24.72 -5.85 5.15
CA ARG A 134 25.41 -5.37 3.94
C ARG A 134 26.89 -5.08 4.19
N GLU A 135 27.22 -4.49 5.34
CA GLU A 135 28.59 -4.17 5.73
C GLU A 135 29.41 -5.41 6.08
N GLY A 136 28.75 -6.47 6.57
CA GLY A 136 29.39 -7.69 7.04
C GLY A 136 30.06 -8.57 5.97
N ASN A 137 30.06 -8.20 4.68
CA ASN A 137 30.54 -9.04 3.56
C ASN A 137 30.03 -10.49 3.63
N LEU A 138 28.84 -10.70 4.19
CA LEU A 138 28.25 -12.02 4.38
C LEU A 138 27.65 -12.53 3.08
N GLU A 139 27.64 -13.84 2.88
CA GLU A 139 26.88 -14.47 1.79
C GLU A 139 25.38 -14.13 1.90
N LEU A 140 24.68 -13.94 0.77
CA LEU A 140 23.27 -13.51 0.73
C LEU A 140 22.35 -14.33 1.66
N LYS A 141 22.53 -15.65 1.72
CA LYS A 141 21.75 -16.53 2.61
C LYS A 141 21.96 -16.19 4.10
N ARG A 142 23.19 -15.83 4.48
CA ARG A 142 23.51 -15.41 5.86
C ARG A 142 22.98 -14.01 6.16
N GLN A 143 23.00 -13.10 5.18
CA GLN A 143 22.40 -11.77 5.32
C GLN A 143 20.89 -11.89 5.61
N VAL A 144 20.17 -12.68 4.81
CA VAL A 144 18.73 -12.91 5.02
C VAL A 144 18.45 -13.55 6.38
N ARG A 145 19.25 -14.53 6.80
CA ARG A 145 19.10 -15.15 8.12
C ARG A 145 19.39 -14.18 9.26
N HIS A 146 20.39 -13.31 9.10
CA HIS A 146 20.73 -12.31 10.10
C HIS A 146 19.57 -11.32 10.32
N ILE A 147 19.03 -10.76 9.23
CA ILE A 147 17.86 -9.86 9.27
C ILE A 147 16.65 -10.59 9.86
N GLY A 148 16.37 -11.81 9.40
CA GLY A 148 15.23 -12.60 9.89
C GLY A 148 15.31 -12.91 11.39
N ASN A 149 16.49 -13.30 11.89
CA ASN A 149 16.70 -13.54 13.31
C ASN A 149 16.48 -12.27 14.14
N TYR A 150 16.97 -11.12 13.66
CA TYR A 150 16.78 -9.85 14.35
C TYR A 150 15.29 -9.49 14.43
N PHE A 151 14.58 -9.66 13.31
CA PHE A 151 13.13 -9.43 13.25
C PHE A 151 12.35 -10.32 14.21
N THR A 152 12.55 -11.65 14.14
CA THR A 152 11.80 -12.61 14.97
C THR A 152 12.06 -12.42 16.46
N ASN A 153 13.26 -11.97 16.86
CA ASN A 153 13.59 -11.73 18.27
C ASN A 153 13.12 -10.36 18.79
N SER A 154 12.78 -9.43 17.89
CA SER A 154 12.40 -8.06 18.28
C SER A 154 10.88 -7.83 18.18
N VAL A 155 10.16 -8.65 17.41
CA VAL A 155 8.71 -8.53 17.24
C VAL A 155 7.95 -9.37 18.26
N GLU A 156 7.13 -8.71 19.06
CA GLU A 156 6.13 -9.37 19.89
C GLU A 156 5.07 -10.01 19.00
N THR A 157 4.95 -11.34 19.09
CA THR A 157 4.01 -12.12 18.28
C THR A 157 3.00 -12.80 19.20
N SER A 158 1.70 -12.61 18.95
CA SER A 158 0.65 -13.27 19.73
C SER A 158 0.71 -14.80 19.56
N ALA A 159 0.22 -15.55 20.56
CA ALA A 159 0.21 -17.01 20.49
C ALA A 159 -0.57 -17.53 19.25
N GLN A 160 -1.65 -16.86 18.88
CA GLN A 160 -2.46 -17.20 17.71
C GLN A 160 -1.68 -16.98 16.41
N GLU A 161 -1.00 -15.84 16.29
CA GLU A 161 -0.17 -15.52 15.12
C GLU A 161 1.02 -16.48 15.00
N ALA A 162 1.67 -16.83 16.11
CA ALA A 162 2.77 -17.81 16.14
C ALA A 162 2.32 -19.20 15.66
N VAL A 163 1.12 -19.65 16.05
CA VAL A 163 0.53 -20.91 15.56
C VAL A 163 0.27 -20.83 14.05
N TYR A 164 -0.30 -19.73 13.56
CA TYR A 164 -0.54 -19.55 12.13
C TYR A 164 0.77 -19.59 11.33
N LEU A 165 1.81 -18.89 11.79
CA LEU A 165 3.13 -18.88 11.17
C LEU A 165 3.75 -20.29 11.16
N THR A 166 3.70 -21.00 12.30
CA THR A 166 4.29 -22.34 12.46
C THR A 166 3.60 -23.38 11.56
N LEU A 167 2.27 -23.32 11.46
CA LEU A 167 1.46 -24.19 10.61
C LEU A 167 1.41 -23.72 9.15
N GLN A 168 2.11 -22.63 8.81
CA GLN A 168 2.08 -21.98 7.50
C GLN A 168 0.65 -21.64 7.04
N MET A 169 -0.23 -21.33 7.98
CA MET A 169 -1.59 -20.89 7.68
C MET A 169 -1.58 -19.45 7.14
N PRO A 170 -2.47 -19.11 6.20
CA PRO A 170 -2.56 -17.75 5.70
C PRO A 170 -3.01 -16.79 6.80
N LEU A 171 -2.17 -15.80 7.13
CA LEU A 171 -2.49 -14.72 8.09
C LEU A 171 -3.58 -13.79 7.58
N THR A 172 -3.68 -13.65 6.26
CA THR A 172 -4.70 -12.81 5.61
C THR A 172 -5.36 -13.58 4.48
N LYS A 173 -6.63 -13.26 4.23
CA LYS A 173 -7.37 -13.72 3.05
C LYS A 173 -7.89 -12.49 2.33
N ALA A 174 -7.74 -12.49 1.01
CA ALA A 174 -8.24 -11.43 0.15
C ALA A 174 -9.20 -12.02 -0.89
N THR A 175 -10.26 -11.29 -1.21
CA THR A 175 -11.21 -11.66 -2.27
C THR A 175 -10.59 -11.57 -3.67
N ARG A 176 -9.45 -10.89 -3.79
CA ARG A 176 -8.71 -10.71 -5.04
C ARG A 176 -7.25 -11.06 -4.84
N GLN A 177 -6.73 -11.92 -5.71
CA GLN A 177 -5.31 -12.21 -5.77
C GLN A 177 -4.56 -10.98 -6.30
N VAL A 178 -3.40 -10.70 -5.71
CA VAL A 178 -2.47 -9.67 -6.17
C VAL A 178 -1.27 -10.35 -6.81
N VAL A 179 -0.88 -9.97 -8.01
CA VAL A 179 0.26 -10.52 -8.74
C VAL A 179 1.23 -9.40 -9.09
N PHE A 180 2.50 -9.58 -8.74
CA PHE A 180 3.56 -8.66 -9.15
C PHE A 180 4.18 -9.11 -10.48
N ILE A 181 4.21 -8.21 -11.47
CA ILE A 181 4.83 -8.40 -12.77
C ILE A 181 6.18 -7.70 -12.75
N ASN A 182 7.27 -8.48 -12.84
CA ASN A 182 8.61 -7.91 -12.88
C ASN A 182 8.91 -7.30 -14.26
N THR A 183 8.67 -6.01 -14.40
CA THR A 183 8.86 -5.19 -15.62
C THR A 183 10.28 -4.62 -15.76
N SER A 184 11.22 -5.03 -14.90
CA SER A 184 12.64 -4.71 -15.08
C SER A 184 13.16 -5.21 -16.44
N PRO A 185 14.21 -4.57 -17.00
CA PRO A 185 14.87 -5.04 -18.21
C PRO A 185 15.21 -6.54 -18.13
N PRO A 186 15.15 -7.30 -19.25
CA PRO A 186 15.41 -8.75 -19.24
C PRO A 186 16.71 -9.17 -18.56
N ASP A 187 17.77 -8.38 -18.70
CA ASP A 187 19.09 -8.58 -18.11
C ASP A 187 19.12 -8.37 -16.58
N LYS A 188 18.19 -7.59 -16.04
CA LYS A 188 18.07 -7.29 -14.60
C LYS A 188 16.95 -8.07 -13.92
N ARG A 189 16.16 -8.82 -14.68
CA ARG A 189 15.00 -9.55 -14.17
C ARG A 189 15.45 -10.77 -13.40
N ILE A 190 15.13 -10.83 -12.12
CA ILE A 190 15.34 -12.03 -11.30
C ILE A 190 14.44 -13.16 -11.79
N PHE A 191 14.95 -14.39 -11.76
CA PHE A 191 14.19 -15.58 -12.16
C PHE A 191 14.50 -16.77 -11.25
N LEU A 192 13.59 -17.74 -11.24
CA LEU A 192 13.77 -18.99 -10.52
C LEU A 192 14.55 -19.98 -11.38
N LEU A 193 15.49 -20.71 -10.78
CA LEU A 193 16.18 -21.80 -11.46
C LEU A 193 15.24 -22.98 -11.66
N LYS A 194 15.51 -23.78 -12.70
CA LYS A 194 14.89 -25.10 -12.86
C LYS A 194 15.29 -26.02 -11.71
N GLN A 195 14.46 -27.01 -11.43
CA GLN A 195 14.79 -28.07 -10.46
C GLN A 195 16.11 -28.76 -10.85
N THR A 196 16.90 -29.17 -9.85
CA THR A 196 18.21 -29.81 -10.05
C THR A 196 18.15 -30.99 -11.02
N SER A 197 17.14 -31.84 -10.89
CA SER A 197 16.92 -33.00 -11.77
C SER A 197 16.65 -32.64 -13.23
N ALA A 198 16.12 -31.44 -13.51
CA ALA A 198 15.94 -30.92 -14.86
C ALA A 198 17.22 -30.25 -15.37
N LEU A 199 17.97 -29.59 -14.50
CA LEU A 199 19.27 -28.98 -14.82
C LEU A 199 20.33 -30.04 -15.17
N GLU A 200 20.38 -31.14 -14.43
CA GLU A 200 21.30 -32.26 -14.69
C GLU A 200 21.08 -32.93 -16.05
N LYS A 201 19.85 -32.84 -16.57
CA LYS A 201 19.47 -33.37 -17.90
C LYS A 201 19.78 -32.40 -19.03
N LEU A 202 20.15 -31.15 -18.73
CA LEU A 202 20.54 -30.20 -19.76
C LEU A 202 21.94 -30.55 -20.28
N SER A 203 22.18 -30.19 -21.54
CA SER A 203 23.54 -30.25 -22.09
C SER A 203 24.48 -29.32 -21.31
N PRO A 204 25.77 -29.66 -21.18
CA PRO A 204 26.75 -28.80 -20.48
C PRO A 204 26.80 -27.35 -20.98
N ASP A 205 26.50 -27.13 -22.27
CA ASP A 205 26.50 -25.80 -22.89
C ASP A 205 25.13 -25.09 -22.85
N SER A 206 24.13 -25.65 -22.17
CA SER A 206 22.79 -25.06 -22.11
C SER A 206 22.74 -23.87 -21.18
N VAL A 207 22.29 -22.72 -21.70
CA VAL A 207 22.01 -21.51 -20.92
C VAL A 207 20.55 -21.43 -20.44
N ASP A 208 19.71 -22.41 -20.77
CA ASP A 208 18.28 -22.44 -20.40
C ASP A 208 18.07 -22.97 -18.98
N ILE A 209 18.66 -22.29 -18.01
CA ILE A 209 18.60 -22.64 -16.58
C ILE A 209 17.36 -22.09 -15.88
N GLU A 210 16.62 -21.20 -16.54
CA GLU A 210 15.48 -20.47 -15.99
C GLU A 210 14.17 -21.28 -16.06
N SER A 211 13.42 -21.29 -14.96
CA SER A 211 12.06 -21.84 -14.87
C SER A 211 11.05 -21.01 -15.67
N GLY A 212 9.94 -21.63 -16.05
CA GLY A 212 8.87 -20.93 -16.77
C GLY A 212 8.27 -19.80 -15.94
N ASN A 213 8.24 -18.58 -16.46
CA ASN A 213 7.64 -17.41 -15.83
C ASN A 213 6.41 -16.92 -16.63
N ASP A 214 5.58 -16.06 -16.04
CA ASP A 214 4.36 -15.52 -16.71
C ASP A 214 4.65 -14.82 -18.02
N ILE A 215 5.76 -14.09 -18.10
CA ILE A 215 6.17 -13.30 -19.26
C ILE A 215 6.54 -14.21 -20.44
N LYS A 216 7.30 -15.28 -20.17
CA LYS A 216 7.63 -16.35 -21.13
C LYS A 216 6.38 -17.10 -21.56
N ARG A 217 5.45 -17.39 -20.65
CA ARG A 217 4.17 -18.02 -20.99
C ARG A 217 3.34 -17.12 -21.91
N TYR A 218 3.27 -15.83 -21.61
CA TYR A 218 2.61 -14.84 -22.45
C TYR A 218 3.24 -14.75 -23.85
N SER A 219 4.57 -14.76 -23.97
CA SER A 219 5.25 -14.76 -25.28
C SER A 219 4.86 -15.96 -26.16
N LYS A 220 4.58 -17.12 -25.54
CA LYS A 220 4.19 -18.38 -26.19
C LYS A 220 2.67 -18.64 -26.19
N ARG A 221 1.84 -17.65 -25.88
CA ARG A 221 0.38 -17.79 -25.78
C ARG A 221 -0.26 -18.33 -27.09
N PRO A 222 -1.42 -19.00 -27.04
CA PRO A 222 -2.16 -19.40 -28.25
C PRO A 222 -2.51 -18.21 -29.16
N GLY A 223 -2.61 -18.43 -30.47
CA GLY A 223 -2.96 -17.37 -31.44
C GLY A 223 -4.34 -16.75 -31.24
N THR A 224 -5.25 -17.42 -30.54
CA THR A 224 -6.54 -16.85 -30.12
C THR A 224 -6.38 -15.67 -29.15
N LEU A 225 -5.23 -15.55 -28.48
CA LEU A 225 -4.89 -14.49 -27.54
C LEU A 225 -3.88 -13.49 -28.15
N GLU A 226 -3.71 -13.45 -29.48
CA GLU A 226 -2.69 -12.60 -30.12
C GLU A 226 -2.80 -11.13 -29.72
N ASN A 227 -4.03 -10.62 -29.71
CA ASN A 227 -4.35 -9.22 -29.42
C ASN A 227 -4.40 -8.89 -27.92
N TRP A 228 -4.14 -9.86 -27.04
CA TRP A 228 -4.10 -9.62 -25.61
C TRP A 228 -2.77 -8.99 -25.22
N CYS A 229 -2.81 -7.97 -24.37
CA CYS A 229 -1.61 -7.43 -23.74
C CYS A 229 -1.22 -8.25 -22.49
N LEU A 230 -0.01 -8.06 -21.97
CA LEU A 230 0.49 -8.80 -20.82
C LEU A 230 -0.39 -8.59 -19.57
N ALA A 231 -0.86 -7.36 -19.34
CA ALA A 231 -1.76 -7.03 -18.24
C ALA A 231 -3.06 -7.84 -18.28
N ASP A 232 -3.70 -7.97 -19.46
CA ASP A 232 -4.92 -8.78 -19.62
C ASP A 232 -4.64 -10.26 -19.35
N TYR A 233 -3.54 -10.77 -19.91
CA TYR A 233 -3.18 -12.16 -19.79
C TYR A 233 -2.98 -12.57 -18.32
N ILE A 234 -2.26 -11.74 -17.55
CA ILE A 234 -1.97 -12.04 -16.14
C ILE A 234 -3.18 -11.73 -15.24
N SER A 235 -3.90 -10.65 -15.50
CA SER A 235 -5.01 -10.22 -14.64
C SER A 235 -6.25 -11.09 -14.82
N GLN A 236 -6.57 -11.47 -16.06
CA GLN A 236 -7.89 -12.06 -16.36
C GLN A 236 -7.83 -13.57 -16.61
N LEU A 237 -6.65 -14.17 -16.79
CA LEU A 237 -6.52 -15.59 -17.06
C LEU A 237 -5.84 -16.33 -15.91
N GLU A 238 -6.22 -17.59 -15.78
CA GLU A 238 -5.61 -18.59 -14.90
C GLU A 238 -5.04 -19.71 -15.77
N VAL A 239 -3.79 -20.08 -15.50
CA VAL A 239 -3.10 -21.17 -16.20
C VAL A 239 -2.95 -22.33 -15.25
N LYS A 240 -3.71 -23.42 -15.46
CA LYS A 240 -3.59 -24.65 -14.67
C LYS A 240 -2.70 -25.65 -15.38
N PHE A 241 -1.67 -26.10 -14.67
CA PHE A 241 -0.80 -27.17 -15.11
C PHE A 241 -1.41 -28.52 -14.73
N PRO A 242 -1.17 -29.58 -15.53
CA PRO A 242 -1.60 -30.92 -15.14
C PRO A 242 -0.86 -31.34 -13.87
N LYS A 243 -1.60 -31.86 -12.88
CA LYS A 243 -0.99 -32.47 -11.68
C LYS A 243 -0.10 -33.63 -12.14
N LYS A 244 1.19 -33.59 -11.78
CA LYS A 244 2.06 -34.75 -11.96
C LYS A 244 1.58 -35.82 -10.99
N ILE A 245 1.14 -36.97 -11.49
CA ILE A 245 0.99 -38.17 -10.66
C ILE A 245 2.42 -38.61 -10.34
N SER A 246 2.90 -38.29 -9.14
CA SER A 246 4.12 -38.87 -8.60
C SER A 246 3.76 -40.17 -7.89
N ASP A 247 4.03 -41.30 -8.52
CA ASP A 247 4.26 -42.54 -7.78
C ASP A 247 5.57 -42.35 -7.00
N ASN A 248 5.46 -41.88 -5.75
CA ASN A 248 6.26 -42.29 -4.59
C ASN A 248 6.02 -41.34 -3.42
N GLU A 249 5.70 -41.94 -2.28
CA GLU A 249 5.60 -41.33 -0.96
C GLU A 249 6.96 -40.80 -0.51
N GLY A 250 6.95 -39.60 0.08
CA GLY A 250 8.07 -39.09 0.88
C GLY A 250 9.09 -38.27 0.12
N ASP A 251 8.72 -37.08 -0.35
CA ASP A 251 9.68 -35.97 -0.38
C ASP A 251 8.92 -34.63 -0.40
N ASN A 252 9.29 -33.75 0.54
CA ASN A 252 8.75 -32.39 0.65
C ASN A 252 9.18 -31.55 -0.55
N ALA A 253 8.43 -31.67 -1.65
CA ALA A 253 8.51 -30.73 -2.75
C ALA A 253 7.98 -29.38 -2.25
N ILE A 254 8.89 -28.42 -2.06
CA ILE A 254 8.54 -27.00 -1.99
C ILE A 254 7.92 -26.66 -3.34
N ASP A 255 6.60 -26.59 -3.33
CA ASP A 255 5.75 -26.25 -4.45
C ASP A 255 6.02 -24.77 -4.80
N THR A 256 6.95 -24.55 -5.74
CA THR A 256 7.21 -23.22 -6.32
C THR A 256 6.11 -22.90 -7.31
N ASP A 257 4.94 -22.60 -6.77
CA ASP A 257 3.96 -21.60 -7.19
C ASP A 257 3.01 -21.51 -5.99
N HIS A 258 3.11 -20.44 -5.19
CA HIS A 258 2.15 -20.17 -4.12
C HIS A 258 0.78 -19.82 -4.75
N GLU A 259 0.06 -20.84 -5.20
CA GLU A 259 -1.39 -20.87 -5.25
C GLU A 259 -1.84 -21.94 -4.26
N LYS A 260 -1.82 -21.58 -2.96
CA LYS A 260 -2.63 -22.34 -1.99
C LYS A 260 -4.08 -22.21 -2.43
N GLU A 261 -4.60 -23.31 -2.94
CA GLU A 261 -5.99 -23.52 -3.31
C GLU A 261 -6.90 -22.93 -2.20
N ALA A 262 -7.59 -21.84 -2.48
CA ALA A 262 -8.90 -21.61 -1.89
C ALA A 262 -9.84 -22.54 -2.65
N SER A 263 -10.04 -23.76 -2.13
CA SER A 263 -11.09 -24.64 -2.61
C SER A 263 -12.43 -24.03 -2.18
N ASP A 264 -12.96 -23.13 -2.99
CA ASP A 264 -14.37 -22.76 -2.95
C ASP A 264 -15.14 -23.98 -3.48
N THR A 265 -15.48 -24.89 -2.56
CA THR A 265 -16.56 -25.86 -2.77
C THR A 265 -17.88 -25.10 -2.76
N GLU A 266 -18.15 -24.35 -3.82
CA GLU A 266 -19.50 -23.86 -4.10
C GLU A 266 -20.19 -24.89 -4.98
N ASN A 267 -21.24 -25.50 -4.42
CA ASN A 267 -22.18 -26.34 -5.14
C ASN A 267 -22.73 -25.56 -6.34
N ASP A 268 -22.42 -26.05 -7.54
CA ASP A 268 -22.91 -25.54 -8.82
C ASP A 268 -24.42 -25.87 -8.92
N GLU A 269 -25.29 -25.01 -8.37
CA GLU A 269 -26.66 -24.93 -8.84
C GLU A 269 -26.67 -24.22 -10.19
N ASN A 270 -26.89 -25.01 -11.23
CA ASN A 270 -27.11 -24.63 -12.61
C ASN A 270 -28.04 -23.41 -12.73
N PHE A 271 -27.46 -22.24 -13.00
CA PHE A 271 -28.18 -21.14 -13.63
C PHE A 271 -27.48 -20.81 -14.94
N GLU A 272 -27.90 -21.51 -16.00
CA GLU A 272 -27.59 -21.12 -17.37
C GLU A 272 -28.20 -19.75 -17.64
N THR A 273 -27.36 -18.72 -17.66
CA THR A 273 -27.68 -17.49 -18.38
C THR A 273 -26.60 -17.28 -19.43
N SER A 274 -26.94 -17.65 -20.65
CA SER A 274 -26.23 -17.32 -21.86
C SER A 274 -25.98 -15.81 -21.93
N ILE A 275 -24.70 -15.40 -21.87
CA ILE A 275 -24.05 -14.29 -22.59
C ILE A 275 -22.57 -14.23 -22.14
N SER A 276 -21.65 -14.18 -23.12
CA SER A 276 -20.25 -13.72 -23.07
C SER A 276 -19.13 -14.75 -23.29
N ASN A 277 -18.23 -14.39 -24.20
CA ASN A 277 -17.01 -15.06 -24.66
C ASN A 277 -16.03 -15.39 -23.52
N LYS A 278 -16.25 -16.47 -22.76
CA LYS A 278 -15.28 -16.92 -21.75
C LYS A 278 -14.15 -17.71 -22.39
N VAL A 279 -12.91 -17.23 -22.26
CA VAL A 279 -11.72 -17.96 -22.75
C VAL A 279 -11.57 -19.28 -21.98
N LYS A 280 -11.57 -20.40 -22.70
CA LYS A 280 -11.20 -21.73 -22.17
C LYS A 280 -10.41 -22.48 -23.24
N ILE A 281 -9.10 -22.62 -23.03
CA ILE A 281 -8.17 -23.25 -23.98
C ILE A 281 -7.48 -24.41 -23.28
N THR A 282 -7.48 -25.59 -23.92
CA THR A 282 -6.71 -26.74 -23.45
C THR A 282 -5.63 -27.05 -24.49
N MET A 283 -4.37 -27.01 -24.06
CA MET A 283 -3.22 -27.31 -24.91
C MET A 283 -2.93 -28.82 -24.93
N LYS A 284 -2.23 -29.30 -25.96
CA LYS A 284 -1.89 -30.73 -26.14
C LYS A 284 -1.08 -31.32 -24.97
N ASN A 285 -0.37 -30.48 -24.23
CA ASN A 285 0.43 -30.86 -23.07
C ASN A 285 -0.38 -30.88 -21.75
N GLY A 286 -1.71 -30.75 -21.82
CA GLY A 286 -2.60 -30.79 -20.65
C GLY A 286 -2.71 -29.45 -19.89
N ILE A 287 -2.01 -28.40 -20.33
CA ILE A 287 -2.16 -27.06 -19.74
C ILE A 287 -3.52 -26.49 -20.13
N THR A 288 -4.26 -25.97 -19.15
CA THR A 288 -5.54 -25.31 -19.38
C THR A 288 -5.45 -23.82 -19.04
N ILE A 289 -5.96 -22.97 -19.92
CA ILE A 289 -6.06 -21.52 -19.72
C ILE A 289 -7.54 -21.18 -19.61
N ARG A 290 -7.94 -20.56 -18.51
CA ARG A 290 -9.33 -20.19 -18.23
C ARG A 290 -9.43 -18.72 -17.87
N GLN A 291 -10.48 -18.05 -18.32
CA GLN A 291 -10.81 -16.72 -17.85
C GLN A 291 -11.39 -16.74 -16.43
N LEU A 292 -10.84 -15.91 -15.57
CA LEU A 292 -11.29 -15.74 -14.19
C LEU A 292 -12.62 -15.00 -14.13
N LYS A 293 -13.44 -15.34 -13.11
CA LYS A 293 -14.63 -14.55 -12.75
C LYS A 293 -14.23 -13.18 -12.17
N THR A 294 -13.16 -13.17 -11.37
CA THR A 294 -12.63 -11.98 -10.70
C THR A 294 -11.19 -11.76 -11.12
N CYS A 295 -10.89 -10.62 -11.76
CA CYS A 295 -9.54 -10.33 -12.24
C CYS A 295 -8.55 -10.11 -11.09
N LYS A 296 -7.33 -10.63 -11.23
CA LYS A 296 -6.21 -10.40 -10.31
C LYS A 296 -5.79 -8.93 -10.36
N VAL A 297 -5.43 -8.35 -9.22
CA VAL A 297 -4.82 -7.01 -9.18
C VAL A 297 -3.37 -7.16 -9.58
N ILE A 298 -2.93 -6.38 -10.56
CA ILE A 298 -1.53 -6.39 -11.01
C ILE A 298 -0.75 -5.27 -10.34
N ARG A 299 0.44 -5.59 -9.84
CA ARG A 299 1.46 -4.62 -9.42
C ARG A 299 2.69 -4.79 -10.31
N TYR A 300 3.45 -3.74 -10.51
CA TYR A 300 4.65 -3.72 -11.35
C TYR A 300 5.59 -2.65 -10.81
N VAL A 301 6.77 -2.49 -11.42
CA VAL A 301 7.85 -1.65 -10.87
C VAL A 301 7.45 -0.17 -10.78
N ARG A 302 6.73 0.36 -11.77
CA ARG A 302 6.32 1.78 -11.87
C ARG A 302 7.51 2.72 -12.00
N PHE A 303 8.27 2.58 -13.09
CA PHE A 303 9.41 3.46 -13.37
C PHE A 303 8.98 4.93 -13.43
N ASN A 304 9.75 5.83 -12.81
CA ASN A 304 9.39 7.25 -12.79
C ASN A 304 9.68 7.90 -14.15
N LYS A 305 8.68 8.55 -14.74
CA LYS A 305 8.78 9.18 -16.06
C LYS A 305 9.81 10.31 -16.14
N LYS A 306 10.09 11.02 -15.05
CA LYS A 306 11.04 12.15 -15.01
C LYS A 306 12.48 11.65 -14.87
N THR A 307 12.72 10.70 -13.97
CA THR A 307 14.08 10.22 -13.66
C THR A 307 14.52 9.06 -14.55
N ASP A 308 13.58 8.25 -15.06
CA ASP A 308 13.85 7.08 -15.89
C ASP A 308 12.82 6.94 -17.04
N PRO A 309 12.81 7.89 -18.00
CA PRO A 309 11.79 7.97 -19.04
C PRO A 309 11.77 6.74 -19.95
N GLU A 310 12.94 6.21 -20.30
CA GLU A 310 13.03 5.11 -21.27
C GLU A 310 12.48 3.80 -20.69
N ASN A 311 12.77 3.51 -19.42
CA ASN A 311 12.18 2.35 -18.74
C ASN A 311 10.70 2.55 -18.47
N PHE A 312 10.26 3.79 -18.18
CA PHE A 312 8.83 4.11 -18.11
C PHE A 312 8.11 3.76 -19.41
N TYR A 313 8.59 4.24 -20.57
CA TYR A 313 7.94 3.94 -21.86
C TYR A 313 8.01 2.45 -22.22
N ARG A 314 9.14 1.77 -21.93
CA ARG A 314 9.25 0.30 -22.10
C ARG A 314 8.20 -0.43 -21.28
N GLU A 315 8.08 -0.12 -19.98
CA GLU A 315 7.13 -0.76 -19.07
C GLU A 315 5.68 -0.62 -19.57
N ARG A 316 5.33 0.59 -20.05
CA ARG A 316 4.00 0.86 -20.62
C ARG A 316 3.71 0.02 -21.85
N LEU A 317 4.69 -0.12 -22.74
CA LEU A 317 4.60 -0.98 -23.92
C LEU A 317 4.49 -2.45 -23.53
N MET A 318 5.32 -2.90 -22.59
CA MET A 318 5.36 -4.26 -22.09
C MET A 318 4.02 -4.70 -21.47
N LEU A 319 3.35 -3.82 -20.72
CA LEU A 319 2.12 -4.16 -20.00
C LEU A 319 0.87 -4.05 -20.88
N PHE A 320 0.77 -2.99 -21.66
CA PHE A 320 -0.50 -2.54 -22.26
C PHE A 320 -0.55 -2.65 -23.78
N TYR A 321 0.55 -3.05 -24.43
CA TYR A 321 0.58 -3.33 -25.86
C TYR A 321 0.78 -4.85 -26.10
N PRO A 322 0.15 -5.45 -27.12
CA PRO A 322 0.40 -6.86 -27.47
C PRO A 322 1.81 -7.06 -28.06
N TRP A 323 2.50 -8.12 -27.65
CA TRP A 323 3.85 -8.45 -28.15
C TRP A 323 4.16 -9.94 -27.98
N ARG A 324 5.12 -10.47 -28.75
CA ARG A 324 5.63 -11.86 -28.68
C ARG A 324 7.08 -11.90 -28.25
N ASN A 325 7.91 -11.02 -28.79
CA ASN A 325 9.31 -10.87 -28.44
C ASN A 325 9.55 -9.52 -27.77
N GLU A 326 9.90 -9.52 -26.48
CA GLU A 326 10.08 -8.30 -25.68
C GLU A 326 11.15 -7.37 -26.28
N LEU A 327 12.24 -7.91 -26.83
CA LEU A 327 13.35 -7.12 -27.35
C LEU A 327 13.04 -6.53 -28.73
N MET A 328 12.38 -7.31 -29.58
CA MET A 328 12.10 -6.91 -30.97
C MET A 328 10.81 -6.10 -31.09
N ASP A 329 9.72 -6.57 -30.48
CA ASP A 329 8.37 -6.04 -30.74
C ASP A 329 8.08 -4.77 -29.94
N LEU A 330 8.66 -4.62 -28.73
CA LEU A 330 8.45 -3.41 -27.93
C LEU A 330 9.15 -2.19 -28.56
N LYS A 331 10.30 -2.42 -29.20
CA LYS A 331 11.05 -1.37 -29.87
C LYS A 331 10.61 -1.21 -31.32
N ASN A 332 10.14 -2.28 -31.97
CA ASN A 332 9.55 -2.32 -33.32
C ASN A 332 10.32 -1.51 -34.38
N GLY A 333 11.66 -1.62 -34.37
CA GLY A 333 12.53 -0.91 -35.32
C GLY A 333 12.76 0.58 -35.04
N PHE A 334 12.16 1.16 -33.99
CA PHE A 334 12.46 2.51 -33.53
C PHE A 334 13.78 2.58 -32.76
N GLU A 335 14.34 3.77 -32.59
CA GLU A 335 15.59 3.95 -31.85
C GLU A 335 15.37 3.93 -30.33
N THR A 336 14.18 4.35 -29.87
CA THR A 336 13.80 4.38 -28.45
C THR A 336 12.39 3.84 -28.22
N TYR A 337 12.13 3.32 -27.03
CA TYR A 337 10.78 2.92 -26.58
C TYR A 337 9.84 4.12 -26.54
N GLN A 338 10.35 5.31 -26.23
CA GLN A 338 9.54 6.54 -26.28
C GLN A 338 8.95 6.80 -27.67
N GLN A 339 9.75 6.66 -28.74
CA GLN A 339 9.28 6.86 -30.11
C GLN A 339 8.17 5.86 -30.46
N MET A 340 8.38 4.57 -30.17
CA MET A 340 7.36 3.55 -30.38
C MET A 340 6.09 3.92 -29.59
N TYR A 341 6.22 4.20 -28.29
CA TYR A 341 5.09 4.56 -27.43
C TYR A 341 4.25 5.70 -28.02
N GLN A 342 4.88 6.73 -28.59
CA GLN A 342 4.15 7.85 -29.20
C GLN A 342 3.23 7.39 -30.34
N THR A 343 3.63 6.39 -31.13
CA THR A 343 2.82 5.87 -32.25
C THR A 343 1.56 5.13 -31.78
N VAL A 344 1.63 4.45 -30.63
CA VAL A 344 0.54 3.62 -30.08
C VAL A 344 -0.07 4.18 -28.79
N ARG A 345 0.28 5.43 -28.45
CA ARG A 345 -0.04 6.09 -27.18
C ARG A 345 -1.50 5.95 -26.78
N ARG A 346 -2.41 6.21 -27.73
CA ARG A 346 -3.86 6.14 -27.49
C ARG A 346 -4.33 4.74 -27.07
N ILE A 347 -3.73 3.69 -27.65
CA ILE A 347 -4.07 2.30 -27.33
C ILE A 347 -3.64 2.00 -25.90
N ILE A 348 -2.39 2.35 -25.57
CA ILE A 348 -1.81 2.11 -24.24
C ILE A 348 -2.56 2.89 -23.15
N GLU A 349 -2.81 4.18 -23.35
CA GLU A 349 -3.48 5.01 -22.34
C GLU A 349 -4.92 4.56 -22.09
N ASN A 350 -5.66 4.16 -23.13
CA ASN A 350 -6.99 3.61 -22.97
C ASN A 350 -6.97 2.26 -22.23
N LYS A 351 -5.94 1.45 -22.47
CA LYS A 351 -5.80 0.16 -21.82
C LYS A 351 -5.39 0.28 -20.36
N ALA A 352 -4.46 1.19 -20.07
CA ALA A 352 -3.98 1.47 -18.74
C ALA A 352 -5.10 1.93 -17.79
N LYS A 353 -6.05 2.74 -18.27
CA LYS A 353 -7.23 3.17 -17.49
C LYS A 353 -8.08 2.01 -16.93
N GLN A 354 -7.95 0.79 -17.47
CA GLN A 354 -8.65 -0.39 -16.94
C GLN A 354 -7.99 -0.96 -15.67
N TYR A 355 -6.72 -0.61 -15.44
CA TYR A 355 -5.87 -1.15 -14.38
C TYR A 355 -5.39 -0.09 -13.40
N GLU A 356 -5.16 1.12 -13.87
CA GLU A 356 -4.66 2.27 -13.11
C GLU A 356 -5.83 3.17 -12.70
N ASN A 357 -6.41 2.87 -11.53
CA ASN A 357 -7.38 3.76 -10.89
C ASN A 357 -6.64 4.70 -9.92
N ASN A 358 -6.95 6.00 -9.98
CA ASN A 358 -6.36 7.02 -9.10
C ASN A 358 -4.82 7.05 -9.09
N ALA A 359 -4.18 6.64 -10.20
CA ALA A 359 -2.74 6.49 -10.26
C ALA A 359 -1.98 7.79 -9.99
N GLU A 360 -2.48 8.94 -10.47
CA GLU A 360 -1.88 10.25 -10.21
C GLU A 360 -1.99 10.67 -8.73
N GLU A 361 -3.10 10.33 -8.07
CA GLU A 361 -3.26 10.59 -6.63
C GLU A 361 -2.31 9.72 -5.81
N LEU A 362 -2.16 8.44 -6.20
CA LEU A 362 -1.18 7.52 -5.60
C LEU A 362 0.27 7.97 -5.82
N ASP A 363 0.60 8.49 -7.00
CA ASP A 363 1.93 9.00 -7.30
C ASP A 363 2.25 10.25 -6.48
N ARG A 364 1.31 11.20 -6.39
CA ARG A 364 1.46 12.37 -5.52
C ARG A 364 1.60 11.96 -4.06
N ALA A 365 0.80 11.01 -3.60
CA ALA A 365 0.85 10.48 -2.25
C ALA A 365 2.20 9.81 -1.94
N LEU A 366 2.75 9.03 -2.88
CA LEU A 366 4.08 8.42 -2.75
C LEU A 366 5.20 9.47 -2.74
N GLU A 367 5.15 10.46 -3.64
CA GLU A 367 6.10 11.58 -3.65
C GLU A 367 6.04 12.36 -2.32
N SER A 368 4.85 12.61 -1.77
CA SER A 368 4.70 13.18 -0.42
C SER A 368 5.31 12.29 0.65
N ALA A 369 5.02 10.98 0.64
CA ALA A 369 5.57 10.01 1.59
C ALA A 369 7.11 9.99 1.64
N GLU A 370 7.75 9.98 0.47
CA GLU A 370 9.20 9.95 0.35
C GLU A 370 9.85 11.25 0.86
N ASN A 371 9.20 12.39 0.64
CA ASN A 371 9.66 13.69 1.12
C ASN A 371 9.39 13.89 2.63
N GLU A 372 8.37 13.25 3.18
CA GLU A 372 7.88 13.41 4.56
C GLU A 372 8.44 12.36 5.54
N CYS A 373 9.52 11.65 5.20
CA CYS A 373 10.08 10.55 5.99
C CYS A 373 10.44 10.90 7.46
N ASN A 374 10.37 12.17 7.87
CA ASN A 374 10.57 12.63 9.26
C ASN A 374 9.39 13.45 9.85
N GLN A 375 8.22 13.49 9.21
CA GLN A 375 7.06 14.31 9.62
C GLN A 375 5.82 13.45 9.98
N TYR A 376 6.04 12.27 10.56
CA TYR A 376 4.97 11.42 11.10
C TYR A 376 4.05 12.18 12.08
N ASP A 377 4.63 13.12 12.84
CA ASP A 377 3.95 13.94 13.84
C ASP A 377 2.92 14.91 13.21
N ASP A 378 3.10 15.26 11.93
CA ASP A 378 2.36 16.32 11.25
C ASP A 378 1.12 15.82 10.48
N LEU A 379 1.10 14.55 10.07
CA LEU A 379 0.02 13.97 9.25
C LEU A 379 -1.16 13.43 10.08
N ALA A 380 -0.90 12.97 11.30
CA ALA A 380 -1.89 12.31 12.17
C ALA A 380 -1.78 12.79 13.63
N PRO A 381 -1.98 14.09 13.92
CA PRO A 381 -1.76 14.65 15.25
C PRO A 381 -2.68 14.05 16.34
N GLY A 382 -3.85 13.54 15.96
CA GLY A 382 -4.75 12.84 16.90
C GLY A 382 -4.15 11.54 17.43
N THR A 383 -3.33 10.85 16.64
CA THR A 383 -2.62 9.65 17.07
C THR A 383 -1.57 9.99 18.13
N GLN A 384 -0.92 11.15 18.01
CA GLN A 384 0.08 11.61 18.97
C GLN A 384 -0.53 11.99 20.33
N GLN A 385 -1.70 12.64 20.35
CA GLN A 385 -2.37 12.95 21.62
C GLN A 385 -2.72 11.67 22.38
N VAL A 386 -3.32 10.69 21.68
CA VAL A 386 -3.62 9.38 22.27
C VAL A 386 -2.33 8.68 22.73
N GLU A 387 -1.22 8.83 22.00
CA GLU A 387 0.09 8.28 22.40
C GLU A 387 0.70 8.94 23.62
N LEU A 388 0.56 10.26 23.77
CA LEU A 388 0.99 10.98 24.97
C LEU A 388 0.15 10.55 26.17
N ASP A 389 -1.17 10.43 25.99
CA ASP A 389 -2.09 9.98 27.03
C ASP A 389 -1.79 8.52 27.44
N ASP A 390 -1.55 7.61 26.49
CA ASP A 390 -1.15 6.21 26.75
C ASP A 390 0.22 6.11 27.45
N MET A 391 1.17 6.97 27.07
CA MET A 391 2.51 7.02 27.68
C MET A 391 2.46 7.59 29.11
N GLU A 392 1.51 8.47 29.40
CA GLU A 392 1.27 9.05 30.72
C GLU A 392 0.52 8.06 31.65
N GLU A 393 -0.38 7.23 31.10
CA GLU A 393 -1.00 6.12 31.84
C GLU A 393 0.01 5.02 32.22
N GLY A 394 1.04 4.81 31.40
CA GLY A 394 2.09 3.81 31.65
C GLY A 394 1.59 2.36 31.53
N VAL A 395 2.53 1.40 31.60
CA VAL A 395 2.20 -0.03 31.52
C VAL A 395 1.95 -0.57 32.92
N ALA A 396 0.70 -0.96 33.22
CA ALA A 396 0.38 -1.72 34.42
C ALA A 396 0.49 -3.22 34.13
N GLU A 397 1.26 -3.95 34.94
CA GLU A 397 1.26 -5.41 34.91
C GLU A 397 -0.14 -5.94 35.23
N SER A 398 -0.63 -6.87 34.41
CA SER A 398 -1.92 -7.51 34.67
C SER A 398 -1.77 -8.47 35.85
N ASP A 399 -2.45 -8.17 36.96
CA ASP A 399 -2.56 -9.09 38.12
C ASP A 399 -3.18 -10.46 37.76
N VAL A 400 -3.80 -10.58 36.59
CA VAL A 400 -4.50 -11.79 36.12
C VAL A 400 -3.61 -12.67 35.23
N TYR A 401 -2.57 -12.10 34.61
CA TYR A 401 -1.68 -12.80 33.68
C TYR A 401 -0.21 -12.49 33.99
N THR A 402 0.25 -12.94 35.15
CA THR A 402 1.67 -13.06 35.45
C THR A 402 2.19 -14.37 34.82
N PHE A 403 3.13 -14.26 33.88
CA PHE A 403 3.82 -15.42 33.28
C PHE A 403 5.06 -15.81 34.08
#